data_AF-A0AAU4APL4-F1
#
_entry.id   AF-A0AAU4APL4-F1
#
_cell.length_a   1.000
_cell.length_b   1.000
_cell.length_c   1.000
_cell.angle_alpha   90.00
_cell.angle_beta   90.00
_cell.angle_gamma   90.00
#
_symmetry.space_group_name_H-M   'P 1'
#
loop_
_entity.id
_entity.type
_entity.pdbx_description
1 polymer ?
#
loop_
_entity_poly.entity_id
_entity_poly.type
_entity_poly.pdbx_seq_one_letter_code
_entity_poly.pdbx_strand_id
1 'polypeptide(L)'
;MITLTYSAAFITFFSVIGPPKVLLAFAGLAQHHPSKDLRTIALISSAGAVAIGVAAGFFSPWLLELFHISTPALALAGGIIFFLYAVGLVLGLHIGTEAPGEDGPDVTSGLRELLMPYVVSPLALTAVLIEAAERDDWGWRGTVVAAFISVIAVDLVCVLLLGRLLQKTHTAVVELTARLIGLLLAAVGVDLVLDGLFDLGVSTLSTRN
;
A
#
# COMPACT_ATOMS: atom_id res chain seq x y z
N MET A 1 18.71 13.24 -21.70
CA MET A 1 18.96 13.33 -20.25
C MET A 1 17.62 13.72 -19.60
N ILE A 2 17.21 13.02 -18.52
CA ILE A 2 16.05 13.34 -17.64
C ILE A 2 14.63 12.93 -18.12
N THR A 3 14.42 11.75 -18.70
CA THR A 3 13.06 11.14 -18.79
C THR A 3 12.90 9.88 -17.94
N LEU A 4 13.98 9.35 -17.39
CA LEU A 4 13.95 8.12 -16.57
C LEU A 4 13.41 8.34 -15.16
N THR A 5 13.27 9.58 -14.68
CA THR A 5 12.97 9.84 -13.25
C THR A 5 11.49 9.68 -12.91
N TYR A 6 10.57 10.14 -13.77
CA TYR A 6 9.14 9.87 -13.61
C TYR A 6 8.82 8.39 -13.82
N SER A 7 9.38 7.79 -14.88
CA SER A 7 9.16 6.38 -15.19
C SER A 7 9.69 5.48 -14.08
N ALA A 8 10.85 5.78 -13.49
CA ALA A 8 11.37 5.05 -12.34
C ALA A 8 10.42 5.14 -11.14
N ALA A 9 10.03 6.36 -10.73
CA ALA A 9 9.08 6.55 -9.63
C ALA A 9 7.75 5.83 -9.89
N PHE A 10 7.23 5.90 -11.12
CA PHE A 10 6.02 5.18 -11.50
C PHE A 10 6.19 3.66 -11.40
N ILE A 11 7.29 3.10 -11.89
CA ILE A 11 7.56 1.65 -11.82
C ILE A 11 7.71 1.23 -10.36
N THR A 12 8.41 2.01 -9.53
CA THR A 12 8.54 1.77 -8.09
C THR A 12 7.16 1.74 -7.43
N PHE A 13 6.36 2.78 -7.60
CA PHE A 13 5.01 2.82 -7.03
C PHE A 13 4.09 1.73 -7.59
N PHE A 14 4.17 1.43 -8.89
CA PHE A 14 3.38 0.37 -9.50
C PHE A 14 3.75 -1.02 -8.95
N SER A 15 5.03 -1.28 -8.72
CA SER A 15 5.49 -2.52 -8.09
C SER A 15 5.07 -2.61 -6.62
N VAL A 16 5.14 -1.48 -5.91
CA VAL A 16 4.90 -1.39 -4.47
C VAL A 16 3.40 -1.35 -4.14
N ILE A 17 2.58 -0.67 -4.91
CA ILE A 17 1.16 -0.38 -4.61
C ILE A 17 0.22 -1.16 -5.54
N GLY A 18 0.70 -1.53 -6.73
CA GLY A 18 -0.14 -1.72 -7.90
C GLY A 18 -1.27 -2.75 -7.86
N PRO A 19 -1.92 -2.97 -9.01
CA PRO A 19 -3.27 -3.49 -9.07
C PRO A 19 -3.50 -4.81 -8.33
N PRO A 20 -2.59 -5.81 -8.35
CA PRO A 20 -2.83 -7.07 -7.65
C PRO A 20 -3.10 -6.92 -6.15
N LYS A 21 -2.43 -5.97 -5.47
CA LYS A 21 -2.57 -5.75 -4.03
C LYS A 21 -3.91 -5.11 -3.72
N VAL A 22 -4.24 -4.05 -4.46
CA VAL A 22 -5.51 -3.34 -4.34
C VAL A 22 -6.69 -4.24 -4.69
N LEU A 23 -6.59 -5.01 -5.77
CA LEU A 23 -7.64 -5.93 -6.21
C LEU A 23 -7.93 -7.00 -5.17
N LEU A 24 -6.92 -7.50 -4.46
CA LEU A 24 -7.12 -8.47 -3.38
C LEU A 24 -7.82 -7.88 -2.17
N ALA A 25 -7.37 -6.71 -1.69
CA ALA A 25 -8.04 -6.02 -0.60
C ALA A 25 -9.51 -5.76 -0.96
N PHE A 26 -9.76 -5.38 -2.22
CA PHE A 26 -11.09 -5.16 -2.74
C PHE A 26 -11.90 -6.45 -2.94
N ALA A 27 -11.24 -7.57 -3.28
CA ALA A 27 -11.89 -8.88 -3.44
C ALA A 27 -12.50 -9.38 -2.13
N GLY A 28 -11.87 -9.11 -0.99
CA GLY A 28 -12.41 -9.44 0.33
C GLY A 28 -13.71 -8.69 0.63
N LEU A 29 -13.74 -7.38 0.34
CA LEU A 29 -14.95 -6.55 0.51
C LEU A 29 -16.04 -6.86 -0.52
N ALA A 30 -15.64 -7.21 -1.75
CA ALA A 30 -16.57 -7.51 -2.83
C ALA A 30 -17.48 -8.72 -2.53
N GLN A 31 -17.08 -9.59 -1.62
CA GLN A 31 -17.89 -10.73 -1.18
C GLN A 31 -19.02 -10.34 -0.22
N HIS A 32 -18.92 -9.18 0.45
CA HIS A 32 -19.84 -8.79 1.52
C HIS A 32 -20.71 -7.57 1.18
N HIS A 33 -20.43 -6.87 0.06
CA HIS A 33 -21.14 -5.65 -0.34
C HIS A 33 -21.71 -5.66 -1.76
N PRO A 34 -22.86 -5.00 -2.02
CA PRO A 34 -23.43 -4.86 -3.34
C PRO A 34 -22.58 -3.96 -4.26
N SER A 35 -22.66 -4.15 -5.58
CA SER A 35 -21.72 -3.54 -6.55
C SER A 35 -21.74 -2.00 -6.60
N LYS A 36 -22.82 -1.37 -6.13
CA LYS A 36 -22.93 0.10 -6.06
C LYS A 36 -22.07 0.66 -4.93
N ASP A 37 -22.11 0.00 -3.77
CA ASP A 37 -21.38 0.44 -2.58
C ASP A 37 -19.87 0.24 -2.79
N LEU A 38 -19.49 -0.87 -3.44
CA LEU A 38 -18.10 -1.12 -3.83
C LEU A 38 -17.50 0.01 -4.67
N ARG A 39 -18.22 0.55 -5.64
CA ARG A 39 -17.71 1.66 -6.47
C ARG A 39 -17.53 2.94 -5.67
N THR A 40 -18.47 3.21 -4.76
CA THR A 40 -18.40 4.37 -3.86
C THR A 40 -17.21 4.22 -2.91
N ILE A 41 -17.03 3.05 -2.30
CA ILE A 41 -15.91 2.76 -1.42
C ILE A 41 -14.58 2.90 -2.18
N ALA A 42 -14.46 2.33 -3.39
CA ALA A 42 -13.26 2.46 -4.22
C ALA A 42 -12.90 3.93 -4.50
N LEU A 43 -13.89 4.75 -4.88
CA LEU A 43 -13.69 6.17 -5.18
C LEU A 43 -13.28 6.96 -3.94
N ILE A 44 -13.96 6.77 -2.81
CA ILE A 44 -13.67 7.50 -1.58
C ILE A 44 -12.29 7.09 -1.02
N SER A 45 -11.99 5.79 -0.98
CA SER A 45 -10.69 5.31 -0.53
C SER A 45 -9.55 5.78 -1.44
N SER A 46 -9.75 5.77 -2.76
CA SER A 46 -8.78 6.32 -3.72
C SER A 46 -8.55 7.81 -3.52
N ALA A 47 -9.62 8.58 -3.31
CA ALA A 47 -9.52 10.01 -3.03
C ALA A 47 -8.79 10.27 -1.69
N GLY A 48 -9.06 9.47 -0.66
CA GLY A 48 -8.38 9.54 0.63
C GLY A 48 -6.87 9.24 0.51
N ALA A 49 -6.49 8.18 -0.21
CA ALA A 49 -5.09 7.87 -0.45
C ALA A 49 -4.38 8.94 -1.27
N VAL A 50 -5.02 9.50 -2.30
CA VAL A 50 -4.45 10.63 -3.04
C VAL A 50 -4.24 11.82 -2.12
N ALA A 51 -5.24 12.20 -1.31
CA ALA A 51 -5.10 13.33 -0.39
C ALA A 51 -3.94 13.14 0.59
N ILE A 52 -3.82 11.94 1.17
CA ILE A 52 -2.78 11.63 2.16
C ILE A 52 -1.41 11.48 1.50
N GLY A 53 -1.33 10.85 0.33
CA GLY A 53 -0.07 10.74 -0.42
C GLY A 53 0.42 12.08 -0.96
N VAL A 54 -0.48 12.97 -1.40
CA VAL A 54 -0.14 14.35 -1.77
C VAL A 54 0.41 15.10 -0.56
N ALA A 55 -0.28 15.02 0.58
CA ALA A 55 0.19 15.64 1.81
C ALA A 55 1.56 15.07 2.22
N ALA A 56 1.70 13.75 2.27
CA ALA A 56 2.96 13.09 2.63
C ALA A 56 4.11 13.45 1.67
N GLY A 57 3.86 13.49 0.35
CA GLY A 57 4.89 13.84 -0.63
C GLY A 57 5.38 15.28 -0.51
N PHE A 58 4.51 16.24 -0.18
CA PHE A 58 4.92 17.63 0.01
C PHE A 58 5.46 17.93 1.41
N PHE A 59 5.02 17.21 2.44
CA PHE A 59 5.46 17.38 3.81
C PHE A 59 6.58 16.41 4.24
N SER A 60 7.05 15.51 3.36
CA SER A 60 8.00 14.44 3.71
C SER A 60 9.26 14.84 4.49
N PRO A 61 10.11 15.80 4.07
CA PRO A 61 11.32 16.18 4.80
C PRO A 61 10.96 16.85 6.12
N TRP A 62 9.90 17.65 6.16
CA TRP A 62 9.42 18.27 7.40
C TRP A 62 8.96 17.21 8.41
N LEU A 63 8.26 16.17 7.94
CA LEU A 63 7.81 15.06 8.77
C LEU A 63 9.00 14.26 9.32
N LEU A 64 9.95 13.91 8.45
CA LEU A 64 11.16 13.17 8.84
C LEU A 64 12.02 13.95 9.83
N GLU A 65 12.17 15.26 9.62
CA GLU A 65 12.93 16.15 10.50
C GLU A 65 12.23 16.34 11.85
N LEU A 66 10.91 16.54 11.87
CA LEU A 66 10.12 16.72 13.09
C LEU A 66 10.20 15.52 14.03
N PHE A 67 10.16 14.31 13.47
CA PHE A 67 10.24 13.07 14.25
C PHE A 67 11.68 12.56 14.43
N HIS A 68 12.68 13.24 13.85
CA HIS A 68 14.08 12.79 13.79
C HIS A 68 14.21 11.34 13.28
N ILE A 69 13.42 10.97 12.28
CA ILE A 69 13.40 9.62 11.69
C ILE A 69 14.27 9.62 10.42
N SER A 70 15.16 8.65 10.31
CA SER A 70 15.94 8.41 9.09
C SER A 70 15.14 7.63 8.04
N THR A 71 15.40 7.86 6.75
CA THR A 71 14.76 7.10 5.67
C THR A 71 14.94 5.58 5.80
N PRO A 72 16.10 5.03 6.25
CA PRO A 72 16.25 3.60 6.50
C PRO A 72 15.39 3.09 7.66
N ALA A 73 15.24 3.87 8.74
CA ALA A 73 14.39 3.50 9.86
C ALA A 73 12.91 3.48 9.45
N LEU A 74 12.50 4.41 8.57
CA LEU A 74 11.16 4.41 8.00
C LEU A 74 10.93 3.19 7.10
N ALA A 75 11.91 2.83 6.26
CA ALA A 75 11.86 1.61 5.45
C ALA A 75 11.72 0.37 6.35
N LEU A 76 12.56 0.24 7.38
CA LEU A 76 12.50 -0.86 8.34
C LEU A 76 11.12 -0.98 8.99
N ALA A 77 10.58 0.13 9.51
CA ALA A 77 9.27 0.16 10.16
C ALA A 77 8.14 -0.17 9.18
N GLY A 78 8.14 0.42 7.99
CA GLY A 78 7.18 0.14 6.93
C GLY A 78 7.20 -1.31 6.51
N GLY A 79 8.39 -1.90 6.41
CA GLY A 79 8.62 -3.30 6.06
C GLY A 79 8.06 -4.25 7.11
N ILE A 80 8.28 -3.97 8.40
CA ILE A 80 7.72 -4.76 9.51
C ILE A 80 6.19 -4.73 9.49
N ILE A 81 5.59 -3.54 9.41
CA ILE A 81 4.12 -3.42 9.41
C ILE A 81 3.53 -4.12 8.17
N PHE A 82 4.18 -3.97 7.01
CA PHE A 82 3.75 -4.64 5.79
C PHE A 82 3.92 -6.16 5.84
N PHE A 83 5.00 -6.67 6.43
CA PHE A 83 5.22 -8.08 6.67
C PHE A 83 4.12 -8.66 7.57
N LEU A 84 3.78 -7.98 8.67
CA LEU A 84 2.69 -8.40 9.55
C LEU A 84 1.34 -8.43 8.83
N TYR A 85 1.06 -7.44 7.99
CA TYR A 85 -0.13 -7.43 7.14
C TYR A 85 -0.16 -8.62 6.19
N ALA A 86 0.96 -8.92 5.52
CA ALA A 86 1.10 -10.05 4.62
C ALA A 86 0.91 -11.40 5.33
N VAL A 87 1.46 -11.55 6.54
CA VAL A 87 1.23 -12.72 7.40
C VAL A 87 -0.25 -12.85 7.75
N GLY A 88 -0.94 -11.73 8.03
CA GLY A 88 -2.39 -11.70 8.23
C GLY A 88 -3.15 -12.29 7.05
N LEU A 89 -2.82 -11.88 5.82
CA LEU A 89 -3.44 -12.42 4.61
C LEU A 89 -3.19 -13.93 4.42
N VAL A 90 -1.98 -14.41 4.69
CA VAL A 90 -1.64 -15.85 4.57
C VAL A 90 -2.40 -16.69 5.58
N LEU A 91 -2.53 -16.19 6.81
CA LEU A 91 -3.22 -16.88 7.90
C LEU A 91 -4.74 -16.71 7.85
N GLY A 92 -5.26 -15.86 6.95
CA GLY A 92 -6.68 -15.49 6.92
C GLY A 92 -7.12 -14.67 8.15
N LEU A 93 -6.16 -14.01 8.82
CA LEU A 93 -6.43 -13.10 9.92
C LEU A 93 -6.83 -11.74 9.37
N HIS A 94 -7.96 -11.24 9.86
CA HIS A 94 -8.48 -9.92 9.56
C HIS A 94 -7.74 -8.88 10.42
N ILE A 95 -6.52 -8.49 10.01
CA ILE A 95 -5.73 -7.48 10.72
C ILE A 95 -6.25 -6.09 10.33
N GLY A 96 -6.90 -5.39 11.27
CA GLY A 96 -7.42 -4.03 11.06
C GLY A 96 -8.84 -3.94 10.51
N THR A 97 -9.50 -5.09 10.32
CA THR A 97 -10.95 -5.17 10.06
C THR A 97 -11.56 -5.62 11.38
N GLU A 98 -12.40 -4.78 12.01
CA GLU A 98 -13.24 -5.28 13.11
C GLU A 98 -13.99 -6.52 12.61
N ALA A 99 -14.12 -7.54 13.45
CA ALA A 99 -14.75 -8.79 13.04
C ALA A 99 -16.12 -8.52 12.38
N PRO A 100 -16.51 -9.26 11.33
CA PRO A 100 -17.84 -9.13 10.74
C PRO A 100 -18.85 -9.61 11.78
N GLY A 101 -19.38 -8.70 12.60
CA GLY A 101 -20.06 -9.08 13.83
C GLY A 101 -21.03 -8.09 14.46
N GLU A 102 -20.82 -6.78 14.43
CA GLU A 102 -21.64 -5.89 15.30
C GLU A 102 -22.38 -4.73 14.63
N ASP A 103 -22.03 -4.32 13.40
CA ASP A 103 -22.83 -3.35 12.64
C ASP A 103 -23.15 -3.91 11.25
N GLY A 104 -24.41 -3.80 10.83
CA GLY A 104 -24.93 -4.42 9.60
C GLY A 104 -24.24 -3.99 8.30
N PRO A 105 -24.76 -4.40 7.12
CA PRO A 105 -24.18 -4.12 5.81
C PRO A 105 -24.35 -2.63 5.43
N ASP A 106 -23.70 -1.74 6.18
CA ASP A 106 -23.75 -0.31 5.99
C ASP A 106 -22.50 0.16 5.26
N VAL A 107 -22.68 1.16 4.39
CA VAL A 107 -21.63 1.71 3.51
C VAL A 107 -20.48 2.32 4.33
N THR A 108 -20.80 2.77 5.53
CA THR A 108 -19.87 3.32 6.54
C THR A 108 -18.91 2.28 7.11
N SER A 109 -19.35 1.03 7.30
CA SER A 109 -18.51 -0.06 7.81
C SER A 109 -17.48 -0.50 6.75
N GLY A 110 -17.92 -0.75 5.51
CA GLY A 110 -17.03 -1.08 4.40
C GLY A 110 -16.06 0.06 4.04
N LEU A 111 -16.47 1.31 4.26
CA LEU A 111 -15.58 2.47 4.16
C LEU A 111 -14.50 2.45 5.24
N ARG A 112 -14.83 2.13 6.51
CA ARG A 112 -13.86 2.05 7.61
C ARG A 112 -12.87 0.90 7.39
N GLU A 113 -13.37 -0.25 6.96
CA GLU A 113 -12.59 -1.45 6.64
C GLU A 113 -11.70 -1.30 5.42
N LEU A 114 -12.05 -0.49 4.41
CA LEU A 114 -11.15 -0.20 3.28
C LEU A 114 -10.26 1.01 3.56
N LEU A 115 -10.73 2.03 4.29
CA LEU A 115 -9.90 3.17 4.65
C LEU A 115 -8.71 2.72 5.48
N MET A 116 -8.86 1.83 6.47
CA MET A 116 -7.69 1.36 7.24
C MET A 116 -6.58 0.76 6.34
N PRO A 117 -6.81 -0.26 5.50
CA PRO A 117 -5.77 -0.83 4.63
C PRO A 117 -5.39 0.04 3.41
N TYR A 118 -6.28 0.91 2.92
CA TYR A 118 -6.03 1.75 1.74
C TYR A 118 -5.36 3.10 2.09
N VAL A 119 -5.77 3.73 3.21
CA VAL A 119 -5.12 4.92 3.79
C VAL A 119 -3.85 4.54 4.54
N VAL A 120 -3.87 3.44 5.28
CA VAL A 120 -2.70 2.86 5.94
C VAL A 120 -2.21 1.67 5.14
N SER A 121 -2.03 1.83 3.82
CA SER A 121 -1.11 0.93 3.11
C SER A 121 0.28 1.39 3.55
N PRO A 122 0.85 0.80 4.62
CA PRO A 122 1.98 1.38 5.33
C PRO A 122 3.17 1.50 4.37
N LEU A 123 3.27 0.52 3.47
CA LEU A 123 4.22 0.44 2.39
C LEU A 123 4.07 1.54 1.34
N ALA A 124 2.84 1.92 0.97
CA ALA A 124 2.61 3.01 0.02
C ALA A 124 3.04 4.35 0.64
N LEU A 125 2.70 4.57 1.91
CA LEU A 125 3.08 5.78 2.64
C LEU A 125 4.59 5.86 2.86
N THR A 126 5.24 4.77 3.26
CA THR A 126 6.70 4.74 3.41
C THR A 126 7.40 4.99 2.08
N ALA A 127 6.93 4.38 0.98
CA ALA A 127 7.49 4.62 -0.35
C ALA A 127 7.36 6.10 -0.78
N VAL A 128 6.19 6.72 -0.57
CA VAL A 128 6.00 8.14 -0.89
C VAL A 128 6.92 9.04 -0.05
N LEU A 129 7.02 8.77 1.25
CA LEU A 129 7.86 9.57 2.15
C LEU A 129 9.34 9.43 1.81
N ILE A 130 9.81 8.22 1.51
CA ILE A 130 11.21 7.95 1.15
C ILE A 130 11.54 8.60 -0.20
N GLU A 131 10.75 8.35 -1.26
CA GLU A 131 11.06 8.91 -2.59
C GLU A 131 10.94 10.43 -2.63
N ALA A 132 9.96 11.00 -1.93
CA ALA A 132 9.83 12.46 -1.85
C ALA A 132 10.91 13.12 -0.98
N ALA A 133 11.59 12.36 -0.12
CA ALA A 133 12.70 12.83 0.70
C ALA A 133 14.07 12.60 0.04
N GLU A 134 14.15 11.81 -1.04
CA GLU A 134 15.40 11.52 -1.74
C GLU A 134 16.06 12.78 -2.31
N ARG A 135 15.26 13.77 -2.74
CA ARG A 135 15.75 15.05 -3.25
C ARG A 135 14.94 16.20 -2.70
N ASP A 136 15.64 17.22 -2.20
CA ASP A 136 15.03 18.45 -1.72
C ASP A 136 14.76 19.45 -2.87
N ASP A 137 14.00 18.99 -3.86
CA ASP A 137 13.59 19.77 -5.02
C ASP A 137 12.07 19.74 -5.18
N TRP A 138 11.45 20.91 -5.28
CA TRP A 138 10.00 21.05 -5.42
C TRP A 138 9.45 20.41 -6.71
N GLY A 139 10.22 20.45 -7.79
CA GLY A 139 9.90 19.77 -9.05
C GLY A 139 10.00 18.25 -8.95
N TRP A 140 10.96 17.74 -8.18
CA TRP A 140 11.05 16.31 -7.88
C TRP A 140 9.83 15.81 -7.10
N ARG A 141 9.46 16.53 -6.03
CA ARG A 141 8.27 16.21 -5.23
C ARG A 141 6.99 16.21 -6.05
N GLY A 142 6.83 17.19 -6.94
CA GLY A 142 5.73 17.22 -7.90
C GLY A 142 5.73 16.00 -8.83
N THR A 143 6.90 15.52 -9.25
CA THR A 143 7.05 14.32 -10.09
C THR A 143 6.65 13.04 -9.33
N VAL A 144 7.10 12.90 -8.08
CA VAL A 144 6.76 11.77 -7.20
C VAL A 144 5.25 11.71 -6.95
N VAL A 145 4.65 12.85 -6.58
CA VAL A 145 3.20 12.95 -6.36
C VAL A 145 2.42 12.65 -7.64
N ALA A 146 2.86 13.16 -8.80
CA ALA A 146 2.22 12.86 -10.08
C ALA A 146 2.30 11.37 -10.45
N ALA A 147 3.43 10.71 -10.18
CA ALA A 147 3.61 9.29 -10.41
C ALA A 147 2.68 8.46 -9.49
N PHE A 148 2.63 8.82 -8.21
CA PHE A 148 1.74 8.19 -7.22
C PHE A 148 0.26 8.31 -7.59
N ILE A 149 -0.19 9.51 -7.97
CA ILE A 149 -1.57 9.74 -8.44
C ILE A 149 -1.88 8.90 -9.68
N SER A 150 -0.92 8.78 -10.60
CA SER A 150 -1.10 8.00 -11.81
C SER A 150 -1.25 6.51 -11.51
N VAL A 151 -0.50 5.98 -10.54
CA VAL A 151 -0.65 4.59 -10.09
C VAL A 151 -2.01 4.37 -9.44
N ILE A 152 -2.44 5.26 -8.53
CA ILE A 152 -3.78 5.15 -7.93
C ILE A 152 -4.88 5.23 -8.99
N ALA A 153 -4.72 6.08 -10.00
CA ALA A 153 -5.70 6.17 -11.08
C ALA A 153 -5.77 4.85 -11.88
N VAL A 154 -4.64 4.21 -12.15
CA VAL A 154 -4.59 2.89 -12.79
C VAL A 154 -5.24 1.84 -11.91
N ASP A 155 -4.94 1.81 -10.61
CA ASP A 155 -5.52 0.87 -9.65
C ASP A 155 -7.04 1.04 -9.55
N LEU A 156 -7.53 2.28 -9.49
CA LEU A 156 -8.95 2.60 -9.49
C LEU A 156 -9.63 2.09 -10.77
N VAL A 157 -9.04 2.31 -11.94
CA VAL A 157 -9.56 1.81 -13.21
C VAL A 157 -9.61 0.27 -13.20
N CYS A 158 -8.53 -0.38 -12.75
CA CYS A 158 -8.50 -1.84 -12.59
C CYS A 158 -9.61 -2.34 -11.67
N VAL A 159 -9.80 -1.73 -10.51
CA VAL A 159 -10.86 -2.09 -9.56
C VAL A 159 -12.25 -1.89 -10.15
N LEU A 160 -12.49 -0.78 -10.86
CA LEU A 160 -13.80 -0.50 -11.46
C LEU A 160 -14.16 -1.48 -12.58
N LEU A 161 -13.16 -1.93 -13.35
CA LEU A 161 -13.32 -2.92 -14.41
C LEU A 161 -13.47 -4.33 -13.84
N LEU A 162 -12.59 -4.72 -12.91
CA LEU A 162 -12.54 -6.08 -12.36
C LEU A 162 -13.53 -6.30 -11.21
N GLY A 163 -14.09 -5.25 -10.61
CA GLY A 163 -15.02 -5.37 -9.47
C GLY A 163 -16.23 -6.27 -9.78
N ARG A 164 -16.74 -6.25 -11.01
CA ARG A 164 -17.82 -7.15 -11.45
C ARG A 164 -17.37 -8.61 -11.62
N LEU A 165 -16.10 -8.81 -11.97
CA LEU A 165 -15.51 -10.15 -12.11
C LEU A 165 -15.22 -10.75 -10.73
N LEU A 166 -14.70 -9.93 -9.81
CA LEU A 166 -14.42 -10.29 -8.43
C LEU A 166 -15.69 -10.77 -7.70
N GLN A 167 -16.83 -10.10 -7.89
CA GLN A 167 -18.12 -10.54 -7.33
C GLN A 167 -18.60 -11.91 -7.83
N LYS A 168 -18.19 -12.32 -9.03
CA LYS A 168 -18.54 -13.63 -9.61
C LYS A 168 -17.50 -14.70 -9.28
N THR A 169 -16.38 -14.32 -8.65
CA THR A 169 -15.29 -15.23 -8.35
C THR A 169 -15.64 -16.03 -7.10
N HIS A 170 -15.40 -17.34 -7.14
CA HIS A 170 -15.67 -18.22 -6.00
C HIS A 170 -14.76 -17.84 -4.81
N THR A 171 -15.31 -17.82 -3.59
CA THR A 171 -14.58 -17.47 -2.35
C THR A 171 -13.26 -18.24 -2.20
N ALA A 172 -13.27 -19.54 -2.50
CA ALA A 172 -12.07 -20.37 -2.45
C ALA A 172 -10.92 -19.88 -3.36
N VAL A 173 -11.23 -19.32 -4.54
CA VAL A 173 -10.21 -18.79 -5.46
C VAL A 173 -9.65 -17.47 -4.93
N VAL A 174 -10.49 -16.63 -4.36
CA VAL A 174 -10.06 -15.37 -3.73
C VAL A 174 -9.14 -15.66 -2.55
N GLU A 175 -9.51 -16.61 -1.69
CA GLU A 175 -8.73 -16.99 -0.52
C GLU A 175 -7.38 -17.61 -0.91
N LEU A 176 -7.36 -18.52 -1.88
CA LEU A 176 -6.11 -19.11 -2.39
C LEU A 176 -5.19 -18.04 -2.97
N THR A 177 -5.74 -17.12 -3.78
CA THR A 177 -4.97 -16.03 -4.41
C THR A 177 -4.45 -15.05 -3.36
N ALA A 178 -5.26 -14.74 -2.33
CA ALA A 178 -4.86 -13.90 -1.21
C ALA A 178 -3.67 -14.51 -0.45
N ARG A 179 -3.67 -15.82 -0.22
CA ARG A 179 -2.52 -16.52 0.41
C ARG A 179 -1.27 -16.50 -0.46
N LEU A 180 -1.41 -16.72 -1.77
CA LEU A 180 -0.28 -16.69 -2.71
C LEU A 180 0.35 -15.30 -2.78
N ILE A 181 -0.45 -14.25 -2.94
CA ILE A 181 0.06 -12.88 -2.94
C ILE A 181 0.57 -12.51 -1.55
N GLY A 182 -0.12 -12.89 -0.47
CA GLY A 182 0.35 -12.69 0.91
C GLY A 182 1.75 -13.25 1.14
N LEU A 183 2.05 -14.44 0.62
CA LEU A 183 3.41 -15.01 0.68
C LEU A 183 4.44 -14.14 -0.06
N LEU A 184 4.10 -13.63 -1.24
CA LEU A 184 4.96 -12.71 -2.01
C LEU A 184 5.14 -11.37 -1.28
N LEU A 185 4.08 -10.84 -0.67
CA LEU A 185 4.13 -9.60 0.10
C LEU A 185 4.99 -9.76 1.36
N ALA A 186 4.93 -10.92 2.01
CA ALA A 186 5.78 -11.24 3.14
C ALA A 186 7.26 -11.24 2.71
N ALA A 187 7.59 -11.83 1.55
CA ALA A 187 8.94 -11.76 1.01
C ALA A 187 9.39 -10.31 0.76
N VAL A 188 8.54 -9.48 0.13
CA VAL A 188 8.83 -8.04 -0.07
C VAL A 188 9.02 -7.30 1.24
N GLY A 189 8.22 -7.62 2.27
CA GLY A 189 8.36 -7.03 3.60
C GLY A 189 9.70 -7.40 4.25
N VAL A 190 10.14 -8.66 4.12
CA VAL A 190 11.46 -9.11 4.59
C VAL A 190 12.58 -8.38 3.86
N ASP A 191 12.51 -8.26 2.53
CA ASP A 191 13.50 -7.52 1.75
C ASP A 191 13.62 -6.07 2.23
N LEU A 192 12.49 -5.39 2.43
CA LEU A 192 12.46 -4.01 2.91
C LEU A 192 13.06 -3.86 4.32
N VAL A 193 12.85 -4.87 5.18
CA VAL A 193 13.45 -4.91 6.53
C VAL A 193 14.95 -5.12 6.45
N LEU A 194 15.42 -6.02 5.59
CA LEU A 194 16.84 -6.28 5.39
C LEU A 194 17.54 -5.05 4.81
N ASP A 195 16.96 -4.42 3.80
CA ASP A 195 17.48 -3.20 3.18
C ASP A 195 17.57 -2.07 4.22
N GLY A 196 16.50 -1.83 4.99
CA GLY A 196 16.52 -0.84 6.07
C GLY A 196 17.58 -1.14 7.14
N LEU A 197 17.82 -2.41 7.46
CA LEU A 197 18.83 -2.82 8.43
C LEU A 197 20.26 -2.64 7.90
N PHE A 198 20.48 -2.92 6.61
CA PHE A 198 21.76 -2.72 5.95
C PHE A 198 22.10 -1.24 5.85
N ASP A 199 21.15 -0.40 5.47
CA ASP A 199 21.31 1.05 5.37
C ASP A 199 21.55 1.72 6.73
N LEU A 200 21.10 1.10 7.83
CA LEU A 200 21.42 1.52 9.20
C LEU A 200 22.85 1.13 9.65
N GLY A 201 23.60 0.37 8.85
CA GLY A 201 24.99 0.02 9.15
C GLY A 201 25.18 -1.19 10.06
N VAL A 202 24.18 -2.08 10.18
CA VAL A 202 24.26 -3.31 11.00
C VAL A 202 25.09 -4.42 10.31
N SER A 203 25.96 -4.07 9.36
CA SER A 203 26.77 -4.99 8.56
C SER A 203 27.83 -5.80 9.35
N THR A 204 27.97 -5.61 10.67
CA THR A 204 29.02 -6.27 11.47
C THR A 204 28.74 -7.72 11.86
N LEU A 205 27.67 -8.37 11.38
CA LEU A 205 27.41 -9.80 11.64
C LEU A 205 27.58 -10.72 10.42
N SER A 206 28.00 -10.17 9.26
CA SER A 206 28.33 -10.96 8.05
C SER A 206 29.83 -11.04 7.76
N THR A 207 30.66 -11.07 8.81
CA THR A 207 31.91 -11.82 8.75
C THR A 207 31.61 -13.25 9.21
N ARG A 208 30.90 -13.99 8.38
CA ARG A 208 30.83 -15.45 8.50
C ARG A 208 32.09 -16.03 7.85
N ASN A 209 32.90 -16.72 8.64
CA ASN A 209 33.66 -17.88 8.16
C ASN A 209 32.67 -19.00 7.81
#